data_AF-A0A2G8S756-F1
#
_entry.id   AF-A0A2G8S756-F1
#
_cell.length_a   1.000
_cell.length_b   1.000
_cell.length_c   1.000
_cell.angle_alpha   90.00
_cell.angle_beta   90.00
_cell.angle_gamma   90.00
#
_symmetry.space_group_name_H-M   'P 1'
#
loop_
_entity.id
_entity.type
_entity.pdbx_description
1 polymer ?
#
loop_
_entity_poly.entity_id
_entity_poly.type
_entity_poly.pdbx_seq_one_letter_code
_entity_poly.pdbx_strand_id
1 'polypeptide(L)'
;MFLPRPTRLSSRSLSRHLHLSRAMAAQHDEKRVAAGLKAAIHNPNVSEEARRSAQERLEQMGELDTSAGGAGSGRAHHPTGELDPQGHETNRVLGGYKATLHNPRTSEEAKRHAREILEADGYTVEPGEGMTEDEHQTRVLAGYKAALHNPRVSKEAKAHAKEYLAEHNAL
;
A
#
# COMPACT_ATOMS: atom_id res chain seq x y z
N MET A 1 5.55 -39.21 -46.00
CA MET A 1 4.39 -38.35 -45.73
C MET A 1 3.89 -38.63 -44.33
N PHE A 2 4.04 -37.71 -43.38
CA PHE A 2 3.31 -37.77 -42.10
C PHE A 2 3.27 -36.35 -41.51
N LEU A 3 2.09 -35.74 -41.45
CA LEU A 3 1.84 -34.45 -40.79
C LEU A 3 1.25 -34.74 -39.40
N PRO A 4 1.73 -34.11 -38.30
CA PRO A 4 1.06 -34.20 -37.02
C PRO A 4 -0.16 -33.26 -36.95
N ARG A 5 -1.25 -33.77 -36.38
CA ARG A 5 -2.53 -33.05 -36.17
C ARG A 5 -2.45 -32.10 -34.96
N PRO A 6 -3.18 -30.97 -34.97
CA PRO A 6 -3.24 -30.09 -33.81
C PRO A 6 -4.15 -30.69 -32.72
N THR A 7 -3.64 -30.76 -31.50
CA THR A 7 -4.36 -31.14 -30.29
C THR A 7 -5.39 -30.08 -29.92
N ARG A 8 -6.67 -30.46 -29.81
CA ARG A 8 -7.74 -29.63 -29.25
C ARG A 8 -7.48 -29.44 -27.75
N LEU A 9 -7.20 -28.21 -27.34
CA LEU A 9 -7.17 -27.83 -25.92
C LEU A 9 -8.58 -27.95 -25.33
N SER A 10 -8.66 -28.67 -24.21
CA SER A 10 -9.89 -29.02 -23.49
C SER A 10 -10.50 -27.79 -22.80
N SER A 11 -11.75 -27.48 -23.15
CA SER A 11 -12.55 -26.35 -22.65
C SER A 11 -12.93 -26.43 -21.15
N ARG A 12 -12.46 -27.46 -20.42
CA ARG A 12 -12.83 -27.70 -19.01
C ARG A 12 -12.04 -26.89 -17.98
N SER A 13 -10.92 -26.26 -18.36
CA SER A 13 -10.08 -25.52 -17.40
C SER A 13 -10.51 -24.07 -17.16
N LEU A 14 -11.30 -23.48 -18.06
CA LEU A 14 -11.68 -22.07 -17.98
C LEU A 14 -12.85 -21.82 -17.01
N SER A 15 -13.68 -22.82 -16.71
CA SER A 15 -14.83 -22.65 -15.81
C SER A 15 -14.46 -22.53 -14.33
N ARG A 16 -13.34 -23.09 -13.86
CA ARG A 16 -12.98 -23.00 -12.43
C ARG A 16 -12.42 -21.63 -12.03
N HIS A 17 -11.78 -20.91 -12.94
CA HIS A 17 -11.21 -19.58 -12.66
C HIS A 17 -12.26 -18.45 -12.60
N LEU A 18 -13.36 -18.56 -13.36
CA LEU A 18 -14.45 -17.58 -13.34
C LEU A 18 -15.31 -17.62 -12.06
N HIS A 19 -15.43 -18.77 -11.40
CA HIS A 19 -16.25 -18.88 -10.19
C HIS A 19 -15.55 -18.31 -8.95
N LEU A 20 -14.22 -18.42 -8.85
CA LEU A 20 -13.45 -17.92 -7.71
C LEU A 20 -13.36 -16.38 -7.68
N SER A 21 -13.25 -15.76 -8.85
CA SER A 21 -13.16 -14.30 -9.01
C SER A 21 -14.48 -13.59 -8.70
N ARG A 22 -15.62 -14.19 -9.05
CA ARG A 22 -16.95 -13.67 -8.71
C ARG A 22 -17.26 -13.77 -7.21
N ALA A 23 -16.82 -14.85 -6.56
CA ALA A 23 -17.00 -15.04 -5.12
C ALA A 23 -16.17 -14.02 -4.29
N MET A 24 -14.92 -13.75 -4.66
CA MET A 24 -14.14 -12.70 -3.99
C MET A 24 -14.67 -11.29 -4.25
N ALA A 25 -15.15 -11.00 -5.47
CA ALA A 25 -15.77 -9.71 -5.77
C ALA A 25 -17.01 -9.46 -4.89
N ALA A 26 -17.87 -10.48 -4.72
CA ALA A 26 -19.05 -10.39 -3.85
C ALA A 26 -18.69 -10.09 -2.39
N GLN A 27 -17.63 -10.71 -1.84
CA GLN A 27 -17.16 -10.44 -0.49
C GLN A 27 -16.63 -9.01 -0.29
N HIS A 28 -15.98 -8.44 -1.31
CA HIS A 28 -15.53 -7.04 -1.27
C HIS A 28 -16.69 -6.05 -1.41
N ASP A 29 -17.71 -6.41 -2.19
CA ASP A 29 -18.92 -5.60 -2.36
C ASP A 29 -19.70 -5.52 -1.04
N GLU A 30 -19.87 -6.64 -0.33
CA GLU A 30 -20.53 -6.69 0.99
C GLU A 30 -19.87 -5.78 2.03
N LYS A 31 -18.52 -5.82 2.12
CA LYS A 31 -17.75 -4.95 3.03
C LYS A 31 -17.94 -3.46 2.71
N ARG A 32 -18.03 -3.11 1.42
CA ARG A 32 -18.26 -1.73 0.96
C ARG A 32 -19.69 -1.27 1.24
N VAL A 33 -20.67 -2.15 1.05
CA VAL A 33 -22.08 -1.88 1.38
C VAL A 33 -22.24 -1.64 2.87
N ALA A 34 -21.66 -2.49 3.73
CA ALA A 34 -21.70 -2.30 5.18
C ALA A 34 -21.07 -0.97 5.62
N ALA A 35 -19.93 -0.58 5.03
CA ALA A 35 -19.29 0.71 5.29
C ALA A 35 -20.19 1.89 4.88
N GLY A 36 -20.86 1.80 3.74
CA GLY A 36 -21.80 2.82 3.25
C GLY A 36 -23.01 2.99 4.17
N LEU A 37 -23.61 1.88 4.63
CA LEU A 37 -24.73 1.93 5.58
C LEU A 37 -24.31 2.53 6.93
N LYS A 38 -23.12 2.17 7.42
CA LYS A 38 -22.56 2.75 8.65
C LYS A 38 -22.35 4.26 8.52
N ALA A 39 -21.89 4.73 7.36
CA ALA A 39 -21.76 6.16 7.09
C ALA A 39 -23.14 6.85 7.07
N ALA A 40 -24.16 6.21 6.50
CA ALA A 40 -25.52 6.74 6.50
C ALA A 40 -26.08 6.89 7.93
N ILE A 41 -25.88 5.92 8.82
CA ILE A 41 -26.35 5.98 10.22
C ILE A 41 -25.80 7.20 10.97
N HIS A 42 -24.58 7.64 10.67
CA HIS A 42 -23.95 8.79 11.35
C HIS A 42 -24.11 10.12 10.60
N ASN A 43 -24.73 10.12 9.43
CA ASN A 43 -24.86 11.32 8.63
C ASN A 43 -26.07 12.17 9.12
N PRO A 44 -25.86 13.43 9.54
CA PRO A 44 -26.94 14.30 10.02
C PRO A 44 -27.92 14.71 8.91
N ASN A 45 -27.54 14.57 7.63
CA ASN A 45 -28.36 14.98 6.49
C ASN A 45 -29.30 13.88 5.98
N VAL A 46 -29.35 12.71 6.62
CA VAL A 46 -30.31 11.64 6.30
C VAL A 46 -31.42 11.60 7.34
N SER A 47 -32.61 11.21 6.88
CA SER A 47 -33.80 11.07 7.73
C SER A 47 -33.64 9.94 8.74
N GLU A 48 -34.34 10.05 9.87
CA GLU A 48 -34.36 9.01 10.90
C GLU A 48 -34.84 7.66 10.35
N GLU A 49 -35.82 7.68 9.44
CA GLU A 49 -36.31 6.47 8.75
C GLU A 49 -35.21 5.81 7.90
N ALA A 50 -34.40 6.60 7.19
CA ALA A 50 -33.28 6.09 6.40
C ALA A 50 -32.16 5.53 7.28
N ARG A 51 -31.88 6.14 8.44
CA ARG A 51 -30.90 5.60 9.41
C ARG A 51 -31.37 4.28 10.01
N ARG A 52 -32.65 4.18 10.38
CA ARG A 52 -33.23 2.95 10.90
C ARG A 52 -33.18 1.82 9.88
N SER A 53 -33.56 2.10 8.63
CA SER A 53 -33.45 1.11 7.53
C SER A 53 -32.00 0.70 7.26
N ALA A 54 -31.05 1.65 7.32
CA ALA A 54 -29.63 1.36 7.19
C ALA A 54 -29.11 0.48 8.35
N GLN A 55 -29.60 0.70 9.57
CA GLN A 55 -29.28 -0.11 10.74
C GLN A 55 -29.84 -1.53 10.61
N GLU A 56 -31.12 -1.69 10.26
CA GLU A 56 -31.73 -3.01 10.06
C GLU A 56 -31.01 -3.82 8.97
N ARG A 57 -30.62 -3.17 7.87
CA ARG A 57 -29.87 -3.82 6.78
C ARG A 57 -28.43 -4.16 7.18
N LEU A 58 -27.80 -3.35 8.04
CA LEU A 58 -26.47 -3.64 8.58
C LEU A 58 -26.51 -4.81 9.57
N GLU A 59 -27.56 -4.89 10.41
CA GLU A 59 -27.82 -6.01 11.33
C GLU A 59 -28.07 -7.30 10.53
N GLN A 60 -28.92 -7.27 9.50
CA GLN A 60 -29.17 -8.41 8.62
C GLN A 60 -27.89 -8.92 7.93
N MET A 61 -26.99 -8.02 7.52
CA MET A 61 -25.69 -8.40 6.95
C MET A 61 -24.70 -8.90 8.01
N GLY A 62 -24.73 -8.34 9.22
CA GLY A 62 -23.88 -8.77 10.33
C GLY A 62 -24.30 -10.11 10.93
N GLU A 63 -25.58 -10.45 10.90
CA GLU A 63 -26.13 -11.74 11.35
C GLU A 63 -25.72 -12.91 10.45
N LEU A 64 -25.37 -12.65 9.19
CA LEU A 64 -24.77 -13.65 8.29
C LEU A 64 -23.32 -13.99 8.68
N ASP A 65 -22.60 -13.04 9.29
CA ASP A 65 -21.19 -13.18 9.69
C ASP A 65 -21.03 -13.84 11.08
N THR A 66 -22.08 -13.87 11.91
CA THR A 66 -22.04 -14.43 13.27
C THR A 66 -22.10 -15.97 13.33
N SER A 67 -22.26 -16.66 12.19
CA SER A 67 -22.03 -18.12 12.11
C SER A 67 -20.54 -18.50 12.02
N ALA A 68 -19.65 -17.51 11.89
CA ALA A 68 -18.20 -17.65 11.99
C ALA A 68 -17.63 -16.68 13.04
N GLY A 69 -18.01 -16.89 14.32
CA GLY A 69 -17.31 -16.44 15.52
C GLY A 69 -16.65 -15.05 15.51
N GLY A 70 -17.31 -14.05 16.08
CA GLY A 70 -16.65 -12.80 16.45
C GLY A 70 -17.62 -11.68 16.83
N ALA A 71 -18.03 -11.66 18.10
CA ALA A 71 -18.83 -10.58 18.67
C ALA A 71 -18.07 -9.25 18.64
N GLY A 72 -18.81 -8.17 18.38
CA GLY A 72 -18.29 -6.89 17.91
C GLY A 72 -17.32 -6.16 18.83
N SER A 73 -16.46 -5.34 18.22
CA SER A 73 -15.94 -4.14 18.85
C SER A 73 -15.78 -3.04 17.80
N GLY A 74 -16.18 -1.82 18.19
CA GLY A 74 -16.24 -0.68 17.30
C GLY A 74 -14.86 -0.28 16.81
N ARG A 75 -14.79 0.18 15.56
CA ARG A 75 -13.58 0.76 14.95
C ARG A 75 -12.44 -0.27 14.99
N ALA A 76 -12.15 -0.91 13.86
CA ALA A 76 -10.82 -1.45 13.62
C ALA A 76 -9.82 -0.28 13.51
N HIS A 77 -9.65 0.46 14.61
CA HIS A 77 -8.36 0.80 15.11
C HIS A 77 -7.68 -0.55 15.35
N HIS A 78 -6.73 -0.88 14.49
CA HIS A 78 -5.89 -2.05 14.69
C HIS A 78 -5.38 -2.01 16.14
N PRO A 79 -5.58 -3.06 16.95
CA PRO A 79 -4.99 -3.12 18.27
C PRO A 79 -3.48 -2.96 18.07
N THR A 80 -2.94 -1.93 18.66
CA THR A 80 -1.52 -1.71 18.85
C THR A 80 -0.82 -3.03 19.19
N GLY A 81 0.01 -3.55 18.27
CA GLY A 81 1.09 -4.46 18.62
C GLY A 81 1.05 -5.91 18.11
N GLU A 82 0.20 -6.28 17.14
CA GLU A 82 0.34 -7.60 16.48
C GLU A 82 0.86 -7.46 15.05
N LEU A 83 2.16 -7.74 14.91
CA LEU A 83 2.86 -7.90 13.65
C LEU A 83 2.17 -8.94 12.77
N ASP A 84 1.87 -8.59 11.52
CA ASP A 84 1.72 -9.61 10.50
C ASP A 84 3.11 -10.26 10.23
N PRO A 85 3.17 -11.53 9.80
CA PRO A 85 4.44 -12.23 9.54
C PRO A 85 5.30 -11.61 8.43
N GLN A 86 4.85 -10.52 7.80
CA GLN A 86 5.55 -9.77 6.77
C GLN A 86 5.98 -8.36 7.24
N GLY A 87 5.73 -7.98 8.50
CA GLY A 87 6.18 -6.73 9.12
C GLY A 87 5.40 -5.47 8.72
N HIS A 88 4.16 -5.56 8.25
CA HIS A 88 3.44 -4.39 7.69
C HIS A 88 2.99 -3.35 8.74
N GLU A 89 2.80 -3.75 10.00
CA GLU A 89 2.38 -2.86 11.10
C GLU A 89 3.49 -1.90 11.53
N THR A 90 4.69 -2.43 11.78
CA THR A 90 5.87 -1.63 12.16
C THR A 90 6.28 -0.71 11.03
N ASN A 91 6.34 -1.21 9.80
CA ASN A 91 6.68 -0.39 8.63
C ASN A 91 5.74 0.81 8.44
N ARG A 92 4.43 0.65 8.73
CA ARG A 92 3.47 1.75 8.63
C ARG A 92 3.67 2.80 9.72
N VAL A 93 3.91 2.37 10.96
CA VAL A 93 4.16 3.26 12.11
C VAL A 93 5.47 4.04 11.92
N LEU A 94 6.55 3.35 11.55
CA LEU A 94 7.85 3.96 11.27
C LEU A 94 7.77 4.89 10.06
N GLY A 95 7.01 4.52 9.03
CA GLY A 95 6.69 5.41 7.92
C GLY A 95 5.99 6.70 8.37
N GLY A 96 5.09 6.60 9.35
CA GLY A 96 4.46 7.74 10.01
C GLY A 96 5.47 8.66 10.70
N TYR A 97 6.39 8.09 11.50
CA TYR A 97 7.45 8.86 12.15
C TYR A 97 8.39 9.53 11.14
N LYS A 98 8.74 8.87 10.03
CA LYS A 98 9.49 9.50 8.93
C LYS A 98 8.73 10.68 8.33
N ALA A 99 7.42 10.54 8.11
CA ALA A 99 6.59 11.63 7.62
C ALA A 99 6.56 12.82 8.60
N THR A 100 6.54 12.56 9.91
CA THR A 100 6.56 13.64 10.91
C THR A 100 7.85 14.45 10.90
N LEU A 101 8.99 13.85 10.55
CA LEU A 101 10.27 14.55 10.44
C LEU A 101 10.32 15.52 9.26
N HIS A 102 9.73 15.15 8.12
CA HIS A 102 9.74 15.98 6.91
C HIS A 102 8.57 16.96 6.83
N ASN A 103 7.56 16.83 7.69
CA ASN A 103 6.43 17.75 7.71
C ASN A 103 6.87 19.12 8.27
N PRO A 104 6.77 20.22 7.52
CA PRO A 104 7.15 21.54 8.03
C PRO A 104 6.18 22.06 9.11
N ARG A 105 4.98 21.46 9.24
CA ARG A 105 3.95 21.86 10.21
C ARG A 105 4.00 21.10 11.54
N THR A 106 4.93 20.17 11.72
CA THR A 106 5.11 19.45 12.98
C THR A 106 6.00 20.24 13.93
N SER A 107 5.75 20.13 15.24
CA SER A 107 6.58 20.77 16.25
C SER A 107 7.94 20.10 16.37
N GLU A 108 8.93 20.82 16.91
CA GLU A 108 10.27 20.29 17.11
C GLU A 108 10.29 19.15 18.15
N GLU A 109 9.42 19.21 19.17
CA GLU A 109 9.28 18.12 20.14
C GLU A 109 8.76 16.84 19.48
N ALA A 110 7.77 16.96 18.58
CA ALA A 110 7.23 15.82 17.85
C ALA A 110 8.28 15.20 16.90
N LYS A 111 9.10 16.04 16.25
CA LYS A 111 10.21 15.58 15.40
C LYS A 111 11.29 14.89 16.21
N ARG A 112 11.63 15.41 17.39
CA ARG A 112 12.59 14.76 18.30
C ARG A 112 12.11 13.37 18.72
N HIS A 113 10.88 13.27 19.20
CA HIS A 113 10.29 12.00 19.58
C HIS A 113 10.25 11.01 18.40
N ALA A 114 9.89 11.49 17.20
CA ALA A 114 9.93 10.66 16.00
C ALA A 114 11.33 10.12 15.67
N ARG A 115 12.37 10.93 15.88
CA ARG A 115 13.77 10.51 15.70
C ARG A 115 14.16 9.43 16.70
N GLU A 116 13.82 9.61 17.98
CA GLU A 116 14.10 8.65 19.06
C GLU A 116 13.46 7.28 18.77
N ILE A 117 12.21 7.26 18.29
CA ILE A 117 11.52 6.00 17.94
C ILE A 117 12.14 5.33 16.71
N LEU A 118 12.54 6.09 15.69
CA LEU A 118 13.18 5.54 14.49
C LEU A 118 14.56 4.96 14.79
N GLU A 119 15.34 5.62 15.64
CA GLU A 119 16.66 5.17 16.05
C GLU A 119 16.58 3.89 16.90
N ALA A 120 15.59 3.80 17.80
CA ALA A 120 15.35 2.59 18.60
C ALA A 120 15.01 1.36 17.74
N ASP A 121 14.41 1.56 16.57
CA ASP A 121 14.09 0.51 15.61
C ASP A 121 15.23 0.24 14.59
N GLY A 122 16.37 0.91 14.74
CA GLY A 122 17.53 0.75 13.87
C GLY A 122 17.44 1.53 12.54
N TYR A 123 16.48 2.45 12.41
CA TYR A 123 16.41 3.39 11.30
C TYR A 123 17.19 4.67 11.64
N THR A 124 18.42 4.76 11.13
CA THR A 124 19.19 6.00 11.19
C THR A 124 18.54 7.04 10.25
N VAL A 125 18.02 8.12 10.84
CA VAL A 125 17.36 9.23 10.12
C VAL A 125 18.39 10.15 9.47
N GLU A 126 19.58 10.24 10.07
CA GLU A 126 20.72 10.94 9.49
C GLU A 126 21.30 10.11 8.33
N PRO A 127 21.75 10.73 7.22
CA PRO A 127 22.60 10.04 6.26
C PRO A 127 23.75 9.42 7.05
N GLY A 128 23.87 8.09 7.03
CA GLY A 128 24.77 7.39 7.95
C GLY A 128 26.16 8.01 7.96
N GLU A 129 26.78 8.11 9.14
CA GLU A 129 28.07 8.75 9.44
C GLU A 129 29.29 8.27 8.61
N GLY A 130 29.09 7.47 7.57
CA GLY A 130 30.12 7.08 6.59
C GLY A 130 29.81 7.43 5.15
N MET A 131 28.65 8.02 4.82
CA MET A 131 28.31 8.36 3.45
C MET A 131 28.66 9.82 3.18
N THR A 132 29.91 10.04 2.81
CA THR A 132 30.37 11.36 2.39
C THR A 132 29.55 11.85 1.20
N GLU A 133 29.41 13.16 1.04
CA GLU A 133 28.74 13.77 -0.12
C GLU A 133 29.31 13.18 -1.43
N ASP A 134 30.62 12.92 -1.47
CA ASP A 134 31.31 12.30 -2.60
C ASP A 134 30.82 10.87 -2.92
N GLU A 135 30.57 10.03 -1.91
CA GLU A 135 30.02 8.69 -2.11
C GLU A 135 28.57 8.74 -2.62
N HIS A 136 27.78 9.69 -2.10
CA HIS A 136 26.42 9.93 -2.59
C HIS A 136 26.44 10.34 -4.06
N GLN A 137 27.26 11.32 -4.43
CA GLN A 137 27.43 11.74 -5.82
C GLN A 137 27.90 10.57 -6.71
N THR A 138 28.84 9.75 -6.23
CA THR A 138 29.31 8.57 -6.98
C THR A 138 28.16 7.60 -7.28
N ARG A 139 27.27 7.34 -6.31
CA ARG A 139 26.10 6.46 -6.51
C ARG A 139 25.07 7.08 -7.45
N VAL A 140 24.84 8.38 -7.35
CA VAL A 140 23.95 9.12 -8.25
C VAL A 140 24.45 9.01 -9.70
N LEU A 141 25.73 9.28 -9.95
CA LEU A 141 26.34 9.17 -11.28
C LEU A 141 26.29 7.73 -11.81
N ALA A 142 26.53 6.72 -10.95
CA ALA A 142 26.38 5.32 -11.33
C ALA A 142 24.94 4.98 -11.75
N GLY A 143 23.94 5.52 -11.04
CA GLY A 143 22.53 5.37 -11.39
C GLY A 143 22.18 5.96 -12.75
N TYR A 144 22.65 7.17 -13.04
CA TYR A 144 22.45 7.81 -14.35
C TYR A 144 23.14 7.03 -15.48
N LYS A 145 24.36 6.50 -15.25
CA LYS A 145 25.03 5.61 -16.22
C LYS A 145 24.21 4.35 -16.50
N ALA A 146 23.67 3.72 -15.45
CA ALA A 146 22.82 2.55 -15.61
C ALA A 146 21.53 2.88 -16.41
N ALA A 147 20.94 4.05 -16.19
CA ALA A 147 19.75 4.51 -16.91
C ALA A 147 19.97 4.62 -18.43
N LEU A 148 21.17 5.00 -18.88
CA LEU A 148 21.52 5.06 -20.31
C LEU A 148 21.42 3.70 -21.00
N HIS A 149 21.85 2.64 -20.32
CA HIS A 149 21.89 1.28 -20.86
C HIS A 149 20.59 0.49 -20.64
N ASN A 150 19.73 0.94 -19.72
CA ASN A 150 18.48 0.24 -19.42
C ASN A 150 17.48 0.38 -20.59
N PRO A 151 17.00 -0.73 -21.19
CA PRO A 151 16.04 -0.67 -22.30
C PRO A 151 14.64 -0.22 -21.88
N ARG A 152 14.31 -0.25 -20.58
CA ARG A 152 13.01 0.19 -20.03
C ARG A 152 12.94 1.70 -19.78
N VAL A 153 14.05 2.43 -19.91
CA VAL A 153 14.10 3.87 -19.70
C VAL A 153 13.80 4.60 -21.01
N SER A 154 12.98 5.66 -20.94
CA SER A 154 12.57 6.43 -22.12
C SER A 154 13.73 7.21 -22.74
N LYS A 155 13.56 7.65 -23.99
CA LYS A 155 14.59 8.42 -24.71
C LYS A 155 14.84 9.77 -24.03
N GLU A 156 13.78 10.41 -23.55
CA GLU A 156 13.82 11.69 -22.83
C GLU A 156 14.58 11.55 -21.51
N ALA A 157 14.27 10.50 -20.74
CA ALA A 157 14.97 10.23 -19.48
C ALA A 157 16.47 9.90 -19.71
N LYS A 158 16.81 9.24 -20.83
CA LYS A 158 18.21 9.02 -21.21
C LYS A 158 18.91 10.30 -21.66
N ALA A 159 18.22 11.22 -22.33
CA ALA A 159 18.80 12.51 -22.69
C ALA A 159 19.13 13.33 -21.44
N HIS A 160 18.19 13.41 -20.49
CA HIS A 160 18.42 14.05 -19.19
C HIS A 160 19.56 13.37 -18.42
N ALA A 161 19.64 12.04 -18.43
CA ALA A 161 20.74 11.31 -17.81
C ALA A 161 22.11 11.65 -18.44
N LYS A 162 22.17 11.89 -19.75
CA LYS A 162 23.41 12.35 -20.41
C LYS A 162 23.77 13.76 -20.00
N GLU A 163 22.80 14.69 -20.01
CA GLU A 163 23.06 16.08 -19.61
C GLU A 163 23.60 16.15 -18.18
N TYR A 164 22.97 15.43 -17.25
CA TYR A 164 23.41 15.35 -15.87
C TYR A 164 24.84 14.77 -15.75
N LEU A 165 25.16 13.71 -16.48
CA LEU A 165 26.52 13.16 -16.48
C LEU A 165 27.54 14.12 -17.10
N ALA A 166 27.17 14.95 -18.08
CA ALA A 166 28.04 15.94 -18.69
C ALA A 166 28.37 17.08 -17.72
N GLU A 167 27.35 17.60 -17.04
CA GLU A 167 27.50 18.66 -16.04
C GLU A 167 28.40 18.24 -14.88
N HIS A 168 28.30 16.96 -14.48
CA HIS A 168 29.11 16.38 -13.41
C HIS A 168 30.43 15.76 -13.90
N ASN A 169 30.87 16.04 -15.14
CA ASN A 169 32.12 15.53 -15.74
C ASN A 169 32.28 13.99 -15.68
N ALA A 170 31.17 13.26 -15.75
CA ALA A 170 31.10 11.82 -15.59
C ALA A 170 30.73 11.06 -16.88
N LEU A 171 30.78 11.75 -18.02
CA LEU A 171 30.37 11.27 -19.35
C LEU A 171 31.51 10.62 -20.13
#